data_AF-A2T279-F1
#
_entry.id   AF-A2T279-F1
#
_cell.length_a   1.000
_cell.length_b   1.000
_cell.length_c   1.000
_cell.angle_alpha   90.00
_cell.angle_beta   90.00
_cell.angle_gamma   90.00
#
_symmetry.space_group_name_H-M   'P 1'
#
loop_
_entity.id
_entity.type
_entity.pdbx_description
1 polymer ?
#
loop_
_entity_poly.entity_id
_entity_poly.type
_entity_poly.pdbx_seq_one_letter_code
_entity_poly.pdbx_strand_id
1 'polypeptide(L)'
;MIISEEKAPLVVPEIGINHNGSLELAKIMVDAAFSAGAKIIKHQTHIVEDEMSKAAKKVIPGNAKISIYEIMQKCALNYKDELALKEYTEKL
;
A
#
# COMPACT_ATOMS: atom_id res chain seq x y z
N MET A 1 7.96 15.90 -12.23
CA MET A 1 6.99 16.61 -11.38
C MET A 1 7.78 17.45 -10.38
N ILE A 2 7.38 18.71 -10.13
CA ILE A 2 8.03 19.59 -9.14
C ILE A 2 7.00 19.89 -8.05
N ILE A 3 7.38 19.73 -6.78
CA ILE A 3 6.56 20.06 -5.61
C ILE A 3 7.09 21.38 -5.05
N SER A 4 6.24 22.41 -5.01
CA SER A 4 6.57 23.75 -4.51
C SER A 4 5.30 24.50 -4.13
N GLU A 5 5.44 25.58 -3.36
CA GLU A 5 4.31 26.45 -2.96
C GLU A 5 3.58 27.09 -4.16
N GLU A 6 4.31 27.36 -5.25
CA GLU A 6 3.78 27.94 -6.50
C GLU A 6 3.01 26.95 -7.39
N LYS A 7 2.88 25.69 -6.98
CA LYS A 7 2.19 24.63 -7.73
C LYS A 7 0.95 24.18 -6.97
N ALA A 8 -0.04 23.69 -7.71
CA ALA A 8 -1.21 23.07 -7.10
C ALA A 8 -0.78 21.91 -6.17
N PRO A 9 -1.45 21.74 -5.01
CA PRO A 9 -1.14 20.64 -4.09
C PRO A 9 -1.14 19.29 -4.80
N LEU A 10 -0.12 18.48 -4.51
CA LEU A 10 -0.05 17.12 -5.00
C LEU A 10 -0.93 16.23 -4.12
N VAL A 11 -1.94 15.59 -4.72
CA VAL A 11 -2.74 14.56 -4.07
C VAL A 11 -2.05 13.21 -4.25
N VAL A 12 -1.85 12.49 -3.15
CA VAL A 12 -1.27 11.15 -3.13
C VAL A 12 -2.31 10.16 -2.59
N PRO A 13 -3.07 9.47 -3.47
CA PRO A 13 -3.90 8.35 -3.04
C PRO A 13 -3.03 7.26 -2.43
N GLU A 14 -3.30 6.94 -1.18
CA GLU A 14 -2.62 5.88 -0.47
C GLU A 14 -3.48 4.62 -0.48
N ILE A 15 -3.03 3.61 -1.22
CA ILE A 15 -3.67 2.29 -1.22
C ILE A 15 -3.31 1.49 0.02
N GLY A 16 -2.16 1.80 0.66
CA GLY A 16 -1.76 1.21 1.94
C GLY A 16 -1.88 -0.31 1.92
N ILE A 17 -2.65 -0.86 2.86
CA ILE A 17 -3.00 -2.28 2.95
C ILE A 17 -4.42 -2.61 2.44
N ASN A 18 -5.12 -1.66 1.80
CA ASN A 18 -6.53 -1.81 1.42
C ASN A 18 -6.78 -2.95 0.44
N HIS A 19 -5.74 -3.38 -0.30
CA HIS A 19 -5.77 -4.49 -1.22
C HIS A 19 -5.81 -5.88 -0.54
N ASN A 20 -5.70 -5.96 0.79
CA ASN A 20 -5.78 -7.21 1.57
C ASN A 20 -4.87 -8.32 1.01
N GLY A 21 -3.66 -7.98 0.59
CA GLY A 21 -2.70 -8.95 0.03
C GLY A 21 -3.01 -9.45 -1.39
N SER A 22 -4.04 -8.90 -2.06
CA SER A 22 -4.38 -9.25 -3.44
C SER A 22 -3.75 -8.29 -4.44
N LEU A 23 -2.84 -8.81 -5.30
CA LEU A 23 -2.27 -8.04 -6.41
C LEU A 23 -3.36 -7.57 -7.40
N GLU A 24 -4.38 -8.38 -7.64
CA GLU A 24 -5.50 -8.02 -8.53
C GLU A 24 -6.27 -6.82 -7.98
N LEU A 25 -6.61 -6.84 -6.68
CA LEU A 25 -7.31 -5.73 -6.05
C LEU A 25 -6.43 -4.47 -5.99
N ALA A 26 -5.12 -4.62 -5.78
CA ALA A 26 -4.18 -3.50 -5.85
C ALA A 26 -4.16 -2.84 -7.23
N LYS A 27 -4.19 -3.62 -8.32
CA LYS A 27 -4.27 -3.08 -9.69
C LYS A 27 -5.59 -2.35 -9.96
N ILE A 28 -6.71 -2.89 -9.48
CA ILE A 28 -8.01 -2.20 -9.57
C ILE A 28 -7.96 -0.84 -8.85
N MET A 29 -7.30 -0.75 -7.70
CA MET A 29 -7.12 0.52 -6.99
C MET A 29 -6.21 1.49 -7.76
N VAL A 30 -5.18 0.98 -8.42
CA VAL A 30 -4.33 1.77 -9.34
C VAL A 30 -5.16 2.33 -10.49
N ASP A 31 -5.98 1.51 -11.15
CA ASP A 31 -6.84 1.94 -12.25
C ASP A 31 -7.84 3.00 -11.82
N ALA A 32 -8.42 2.87 -10.62
CA ALA A 32 -9.32 3.85 -10.04
C ALA A 32 -8.60 5.18 -9.75
N ALA A 33 -7.39 5.14 -9.19
CA ALA A 33 -6.59 6.34 -8.95
C ALA A 33 -6.19 7.04 -10.26
N PHE A 34 -5.76 6.27 -11.27
CA PHE A 34 -5.42 6.78 -12.59
C PHE A 34 -6.62 7.44 -13.27
N SER A 35 -7.78 6.77 -13.26
CA SER A 35 -9.03 7.29 -13.85
C SER A 35 -9.53 8.56 -13.14
N ALA A 36 -9.21 8.74 -11.87
CA ALA A 36 -9.49 9.95 -11.09
C ALA A 36 -8.49 11.10 -11.34
N GLY A 37 -7.46 10.88 -12.17
CA GLY A 37 -6.44 11.88 -12.52
C GLY A 37 -5.26 11.95 -11.54
N ALA A 38 -5.06 10.92 -10.71
CA ALA A 38 -3.90 10.85 -9.83
C ALA A 38 -2.59 10.76 -10.64
N LYS A 39 -1.57 11.47 -10.19
CA LYS A 39 -0.23 11.49 -10.81
C LYS A 39 0.79 10.60 -10.11
N ILE A 40 0.40 10.09 -8.95
CA ILE A 40 1.21 9.26 -8.05
C ILE A 40 0.24 8.43 -7.23
N ILE A 41 0.69 7.27 -6.78
CA ILE A 41 -0.02 6.41 -5.82
C ILE A 41 1.00 5.91 -4.81
N LYS A 42 0.57 5.66 -3.57
CA LYS A 42 1.46 5.16 -2.52
C LYS A 42 1.02 3.81 -1.98
N HIS A 43 1.93 2.84 -2.04
CA HIS A 43 1.82 1.53 -1.40
C HIS A 43 2.52 1.54 -0.02
N GLN A 44 2.30 0.50 0.79
CA GLN A 44 3.07 0.23 2.00
C GLN A 44 3.81 -1.09 1.83
N THR A 45 5.14 -1.04 1.79
CA THR A 45 5.99 -2.23 1.77
C THR A 45 6.07 -2.82 3.16
N HIS A 46 5.67 -4.08 3.30
CA HIS A 46 5.68 -4.78 4.58
C HIS A 46 6.52 -6.05 4.51
N ILE A 47 7.61 -6.09 5.28
CA ILE A 47 8.46 -7.27 5.48
C ILE A 47 8.29 -7.66 6.94
N VAL A 48 7.23 -8.43 7.23
CA VAL A 48 6.70 -8.63 8.58
C VAL A 48 7.77 -9.10 9.57
N GLU A 49 8.65 -10.00 9.14
CA GLU A 49 9.75 -10.54 9.94
C GLU A 49 10.86 -9.53 10.27
N ASP A 50 11.02 -8.48 9.47
CA ASP A 50 12.05 -7.45 9.65
C ASP A 50 11.48 -6.19 10.33
N GLU A 51 10.20 -5.88 10.12
CA GLU A 51 9.54 -4.71 10.72
C GLU A 51 8.99 -4.98 12.14
N MET A 52 8.73 -6.23 12.51
CA MET A 52 8.03 -6.56 13.76
C MET A 52 8.69 -7.71 14.56
N SER A 53 8.86 -7.46 15.85
CA SER A 53 9.24 -8.52 16.80
C SER A 53 8.05 -9.41 17.20
N LYS A 54 8.34 -10.52 17.89
CA LYS A 54 7.31 -11.43 18.44
C LYS A 54 6.30 -10.74 19.36
N ALA A 55 6.64 -9.59 19.94
CA ALA A 55 5.71 -8.82 20.77
C ALA A 55 4.47 -8.36 19.99
N ALA A 56 4.63 -8.04 18.69
CA ALA A 56 3.57 -7.56 17.82
C ALA A 56 2.42 -8.57 17.64
N LYS A 57 2.66 -9.88 17.83
CA LYS A 57 1.63 -10.93 17.79
C LYS A 57 0.58 -10.81 18.89
N LYS A 58 0.84 -9.99 19.92
CA LYS A 58 -0.07 -9.76 21.05
C LYS A 58 -0.68 -8.36 21.06
N VAL A 59 -0.23 -7.47 20.18
CA VAL A 59 -0.69 -6.07 20.12
C VAL A 59 -1.84 -5.98 19.12
N ILE A 60 -3.02 -5.57 19.60
CA ILE A 60 -4.21 -5.37 18.77
C ILE A 60 -4.39 -3.87 18.53
N PRO A 61 -4.35 -3.40 17.28
CA PRO A 61 -4.65 -2.00 16.93
C PRO A 61 -6.07 -1.61 17.30
N GLY A 62 -6.30 -0.33 17.63
CA GLY A 62 -7.62 0.16 18.03
C GLY A 62 -8.72 0.04 16.96
N ASN A 63 -8.35 -0.19 15.70
CA ASN A 63 -9.26 -0.34 14.56
C ASN A 63 -9.42 -1.79 14.07
N ALA A 64 -8.92 -2.79 14.82
CA ALA A 64 -8.96 -4.19 14.42
C ALA A 64 -9.32 -5.13 15.59
N LYS A 65 -9.64 -6.39 15.26
CA LYS A 65 -9.91 -7.48 16.23
C LYS A 65 -8.79 -8.52 16.29
N ILE A 66 -7.77 -8.36 15.47
CA ILE A 66 -6.63 -9.27 15.33
C ILE A 66 -5.33 -8.52 15.57
N SER A 67 -4.25 -9.24 15.84
CA SER A 67 -2.95 -8.61 16.13
C SER A 67 -2.41 -7.87 14.90
N ILE A 68 -1.62 -6.81 15.12
CA ILE A 68 -0.98 -6.08 14.02
C ILE A 68 -0.12 -6.99 13.14
N TYR A 69 0.54 -7.98 13.76
CA TYR A 69 1.32 -8.99 13.05
C TYR A 69 0.45 -9.80 12.07
N GLU A 70 -0.76 -10.20 12.50
CA GLU A 70 -1.69 -10.93 11.66
C GLU A 70 -2.25 -10.07 10.52
N ILE A 71 -2.49 -8.78 10.76
CA ILE A 71 -2.95 -7.84 9.72
C ILE A 71 -1.86 -7.71 8.64
N MET A 72 -0.62 -7.42 9.03
CA MET A 72 0.48 -7.26 8.08
C MET A 72 0.75 -8.56 7.34
N GLN A 73 0.73 -9.70 8.02
CA GLN A 73 0.90 -11.00 7.36
C GLN A 73 -0.18 -11.29 6.32
N LYS A 74 -1.43 -10.85 6.54
CA LYS A 74 -2.52 -11.01 5.56
C LYS A 74 -2.42 -10.03 4.40
N CYS A 75 -1.90 -8.83 4.63
CA CYS A 75 -1.95 -7.74 3.65
C CYS A 75 -0.66 -7.57 2.86
N ALA A 76 0.49 -8.02 3.38
CA ALA A 76 1.78 -7.84 2.74
C ALA A 76 1.82 -8.53 1.36
N LEU A 77 2.19 -7.76 0.34
CA LEU A 77 2.58 -8.32 -0.96
C LEU A 77 4.03 -8.81 -0.86
N ASN A 78 4.32 -9.96 -1.46
CA ASN A 78 5.69 -10.40 -1.61
C ASN A 78 6.41 -9.54 -2.68
N TYR A 79 7.74 -9.64 -2.73
CA TYR A 79 8.58 -8.90 -3.68
C TYR A 79 8.11 -8.99 -5.14
N LYS A 80 7.70 -10.18 -5.62
CA LYS A 80 7.29 -10.36 -7.01
C LYS A 80 6.00 -9.61 -7.31
N ASP A 81 5.04 -9.67 -6.38
CA ASP A 81 3.75 -9.00 -6.54
C ASP A 81 3.89 -7.48 -6.40
N GLU A 82 4.70 -7.00 -5.45
CA GLU A 82 4.96 -5.57 -5.29
C GLU A 82 5.73 -4.99 -6.50
N LEU A 83 6.70 -5.73 -7.05
CA LEU A 83 7.37 -5.36 -8.29
C LEU A 83 6.39 -5.32 -9.47
N ALA A 84 5.51 -6.32 -9.58
CA ALA A 84 4.49 -6.36 -10.63
C ALA A 84 3.49 -5.20 -10.49
N LEU A 85 3.15 -4.79 -9.27
CA LEU A 85 2.29 -3.63 -9.00
C LEU A 85 2.99 -2.32 -9.42
N LYS A 86 4.27 -2.16 -9.09
CA LYS A 86 5.09 -1.02 -9.53
C LYS A 86 5.13 -0.92 -11.05
N GLU A 87 5.51 -2.01 -11.72
CA GLU A 87 5.62 -2.05 -13.19
C GLU A 87 4.27 -1.84 -13.88
N TYR A 88 3.17 -2.31 -13.28
CA TYR A 88 1.82 -2.05 -13.78
C TYR A 88 1.49 -0.56 -13.68
N THR A 89 1.73 0.04 -12.52
CA THR A 89 1.46 1.45 -12.24
C THR A 89 2.24 2.38 -13.17
N GLU A 90 3.51 2.09 -13.44
CA GLU A 90 4.37 2.93 -14.29
C GLU A 90 4.05 2.84 -15.79
N LYS A 91 3.18 1.91 -16.22
CA LYS A 91 2.73 1.75 -17.61
C LYS A 91 1.46 2.53 -17.94
N LEU A 92 0.79 3.09 -16.92
CA LEU A 92 -0.39 3.94 -17.07
C LEU A 92 0.02 5.41 -17.26
#